data_AF-A0A157SW71-F1
#
_entry.id   AF-A0A157SW71-F1
#
_cell.length_a   1.000
_cell.length_b   1.000
_cell.length_c   1.000
_cell.angle_alpha   90.00
_cell.angle_beta   90.00
_cell.angle_gamma   90.00
#
_symmetry.space_group_name_H-M   'P 1'
#
loop_
_entity.id
_entity.type
_entity.pdbx_description
1 polymer ?
#
loop_
_entity_poly.entity_id
_entity_poly.type
_entity_poly.pdbx_seq_one_letter_code
_entity_poly.pdbx_strand_id
1 'polypeptide(L)'
;MCDLATANARVLGSYQPDAQQRITGGPGTMPYAGAQTGPFVVSARYGSGISFAGSTVDTNYGAMAFDNARTARTSSENRSTNVAFAPRIHV
;
A
#
# COMPACT_ATOMS: atom_id res chain seq x y z
N MET A 1 7.73 31.97 17.43
CA MET A 1 7.98 30.62 16.89
C MET A 1 6.61 29.98 16.65
N CYS A 2 5.92 30.36 15.57
CA CYS A 2 4.53 29.95 15.28
C CYS A 2 4.36 29.79 13.76
N ASP A 3 4.83 28.67 13.21
CA ASP A 3 4.61 28.29 11.81
C ASP A 3 4.40 26.76 11.64
N LEU A 4 4.63 25.98 12.70
CA LEU A 4 4.55 24.53 12.62
C LEU A 4 3.10 23.98 12.54
N ALA A 5 2.09 24.79 12.86
CA ALA A 5 0.68 24.36 12.91
C ALA A 5 -0.10 24.61 11.60
N THR A 6 0.50 25.28 10.60
CA THR A 6 -0.19 25.64 9.34
C THR A 6 0.52 25.10 8.09
N ALA A 7 1.67 24.44 8.26
CA ALA A 7 2.36 23.75 7.17
C ALA A 7 1.43 22.66 6.58
N ASN A 8 1.02 22.85 5.33
CA ASN A 8 0.08 22.02 4.56
C ASN A 8 -1.42 22.21 4.87
N ALA A 9 -1.80 23.22 5.66
CA ALA A 9 -3.21 23.57 5.81
C ALA A 9 -3.77 24.14 4.49
N ARG A 10 -4.91 23.63 4.04
CA ARG A 10 -5.53 24.08 2.79
C ARG A 10 -6.33 25.36 3.01
N VAL A 11 -6.47 26.13 1.93
CA VAL A 11 -7.34 27.31 1.88
C VAL A 11 -8.77 26.89 2.21
N LEU A 12 -9.45 27.69 3.04
CA LEU A 12 -10.85 27.47 3.42
C LEU A 12 -11.74 27.38 2.16
N GLY A 13 -12.65 26.40 2.12
CA GLY A 13 -13.53 26.19 0.97
C GLY A 13 -12.90 25.41 -0.20
N SER A 14 -11.63 24.99 -0.09
CA SER A 14 -11.02 24.12 -1.11
C SER A 14 -11.53 22.68 -1.02
N TYR A 15 -11.68 22.04 -2.18
CA TYR A 15 -12.05 20.64 -2.29
C TYR A 15 -10.83 19.72 -2.09
N GLN A 16 -11.07 18.58 -1.43
CA GLN A 16 -10.09 17.51 -1.29
C GLN A 16 -10.64 16.23 -1.94
N PRO A 17 -9.96 15.67 -2.95
CA PRO A 17 -10.35 14.39 -3.50
C PRO A 17 -10.14 13.28 -2.48
N ASP A 18 -10.81 12.15 -2.69
CA ASP A 18 -10.55 10.95 -1.92
C ASP A 18 -9.10 10.49 -2.14
N ALA A 19 -8.45 10.05 -1.07
CA ALA A 19 -7.07 9.59 -1.10
C ALA A 19 -6.89 8.38 -0.21
N GLN A 20 -5.99 7.48 -0.63
CA GLN A 20 -5.51 6.37 0.18
C GLN A 20 -4.01 6.51 0.38
N GLN A 21 -3.55 6.27 1.61
CA GLN A 21 -2.13 6.21 1.90
C GLN A 21 -1.53 4.94 1.27
N ARG A 22 -0.36 5.06 0.64
CA ARG A 22 0.41 3.90 0.20
C ARG A 22 0.95 3.16 1.41
N ILE A 23 0.67 1.87 1.50
CA ILE A 23 1.13 0.99 2.57
C ILE A 23 2.01 -0.08 1.94
N THR A 24 3.24 -0.19 2.45
CA THR A 24 4.21 -1.21 2.09
C THR A 24 4.69 -1.94 3.34
N GLY A 25 4.97 -3.23 3.22
CA GLY A 25 5.52 -4.00 4.33
C GLY A 25 5.96 -5.38 3.88
N GLY A 26 6.34 -6.23 4.82
CA GLY A 26 6.69 -7.60 4.52
C GLY A 26 7.03 -8.37 5.80
N PRO A 27 6.73 -9.68 5.87
CA PRO A 27 7.06 -10.50 7.03
C PRO A 27 8.55 -10.88 7.09
N GLY A 28 9.38 -10.43 6.13
CA GLY A 28 10.81 -10.72 6.08
C GLY A 28 11.14 -11.88 5.14
N THR A 29 12.22 -12.61 5.46
CA THR A 29 12.68 -13.77 4.68
C THR A 29 11.82 -14.99 5.00
N MET A 30 11.23 -15.61 3.98
CA MET A 30 10.42 -16.83 4.14
C MET A 30 10.72 -17.86 3.03
N PRO A 31 10.42 -19.15 3.25
CA PRO A 31 10.50 -20.17 2.21
C PRO A 31 9.63 -19.75 1.01
N TYR A 32 10.21 -19.80 -0.19
CA TYR A 32 9.55 -19.39 -1.41
C TYR A 32 8.52 -20.44 -1.85
N ALA A 33 7.24 -20.05 -1.89
CA ALA A 33 6.15 -20.87 -2.37
C ALA A 33 5.43 -20.18 -3.54
N GLY A 34 5.91 -20.42 -4.77
CA GLY A 34 5.15 -20.17 -6.01
C GLY A 34 5.04 -18.72 -6.51
N ALA A 35 4.34 -18.57 -7.64
CA ALA A 35 4.15 -17.32 -8.34
C ALA A 35 3.25 -16.35 -7.54
N GLN A 36 3.74 -15.13 -7.28
CA GLN A 36 2.96 -14.12 -6.57
C GLN A 36 1.89 -13.49 -7.46
N THR A 37 0.73 -13.19 -6.88
CA THR A 37 -0.35 -12.41 -7.50
C THR A 37 -0.78 -11.28 -6.55
N GLY A 38 -1.45 -10.26 -7.08
CA GLY A 38 -1.94 -9.14 -6.26
C GLY A 38 -0.82 -8.27 -5.67
N PRO A 39 -0.89 -7.87 -4.38
CA PRO A 39 0.01 -6.86 -3.82
C PRO A 39 1.45 -7.35 -3.56
N PHE A 40 1.74 -8.64 -3.69
CA PHE A 40 3.01 -9.25 -3.22
C PHE A 40 4.16 -9.18 -4.24
N VAL A 41 5.34 -8.76 -3.79
CA VAL A 41 6.62 -8.68 -4.54
C VAL A 41 7.68 -9.52 -3.81
N VAL A 42 8.48 -10.32 -4.50
CA VAL A 42 9.73 -10.85 -3.96
C VAL A 42 10.91 -9.99 -4.37
N SER A 43 11.69 -9.56 -3.38
CA SER A 43 13.03 -9.01 -3.60
C SER A 43 14.02 -10.12 -3.27
N ALA A 44 14.64 -10.70 -4.29
CA ALA A 44 15.66 -11.72 -4.09
C ALA A 44 16.82 -11.10 -3.31
N ARG A 45 17.10 -11.60 -2.10
CA ARG A 45 18.32 -11.25 -1.37
C ARG A 45 19.33 -12.36 -1.60
N TYR A 46 20.53 -11.94 -2.02
CA TYR A 46 21.60 -12.78 -2.53
C TYR A 46 21.97 -13.97 -1.64
N GLY A 47 22.23 -15.10 -2.30
CA GLY A 47 22.74 -16.34 -1.74
C GLY A 47 22.39 -17.53 -2.62
N SER A 48 22.93 -17.57 -3.85
CA SER A 48 22.85 -18.69 -4.82
C SER A 48 21.45 -19.26 -5.11
N GLY A 49 20.85 -18.86 -6.22
CA GLY A 49 19.78 -19.63 -6.87
C GLY A 49 18.39 -19.01 -6.81
N ILE A 50 18.14 -17.98 -7.63
CA ILE A 50 16.85 -17.98 -8.33
C ILE A 50 17.00 -19.06 -9.38
N SER A 51 16.52 -20.25 -9.09
CA SER A 51 16.56 -21.30 -10.07
C SER A 51 15.28 -21.31 -10.88
N PHE A 52 15.40 -20.61 -12.01
CA PHE A 52 14.65 -20.90 -13.21
C PHE A 52 14.78 -22.40 -13.54
N ALA A 53 13.72 -22.98 -14.12
CA ALA A 53 13.55 -24.41 -14.41
C ALA A 53 14.85 -25.23 -14.40
N GLY A 54 15.04 -26.06 -13.36
CA GLY A 54 16.16 -27.01 -13.28
C GLY A 54 17.05 -26.96 -12.02
N SER A 55 16.53 -26.59 -10.83
CA SER A 55 17.31 -26.69 -9.58
C SER A 55 16.74 -27.64 -8.57
N THR A 56 17.67 -28.37 -7.97
CA THR A 56 17.53 -29.45 -7.01
C THR A 56 17.83 -29.00 -5.57
N VAL A 57 17.73 -27.69 -5.28
CA VAL A 57 17.96 -27.18 -3.92
C VAL A 57 16.62 -26.95 -3.21
N ASP A 58 16.32 -27.82 -2.24
CA ASP A 58 15.06 -27.93 -1.49
C ASP A 58 14.77 -26.77 -0.51
N THR A 59 15.49 -25.64 -0.55
CA THR A 59 15.19 -24.52 0.36
C THR A 59 15.52 -23.15 -0.24
N ASN A 60 14.66 -22.70 -1.15
CA ASN A 60 14.71 -21.34 -1.67
C ASN A 60 14.08 -20.38 -0.66
N TYR A 61 14.83 -19.38 -0.19
CA TYR A 61 14.33 -18.32 0.68
C TYR A 61 14.25 -17.00 -0.08
N GLY A 62 13.10 -16.31 0.00
CA GLY A 62 12.90 -14.99 -0.60
C GLY A 62 12.41 -13.98 0.43
N ALA A 63 12.80 -12.72 0.28
CA ALA A 63 12.17 -11.64 1.05
C ALA A 63 10.87 -11.24 0.35
N MET A 64 9.74 -11.59 0.95
CA MET A 64 8.44 -11.17 0.45
C MET A 64 8.08 -9.81 1.04
N ALA A 65 7.70 -8.90 0.15
CA ALA A 65 7.12 -7.61 0.45
C ALA A 65 5.71 -7.54 -0.13
N PHE A 66 4.88 -6.66 0.41
CA PHE A 66 3.60 -6.28 -0.16
C PHE A 66 3.58 -4.77 -0.38
N ASP A 67 2.86 -4.36 -1.42
CA ASP A 67 2.56 -2.97 -1.72
C ASP A 67 1.11 -2.86 -2.18
N ASN A 68 0.30 -2.14 -1.42
CA ASN A 68 -1.12 -1.96 -1.74
C ASN A 68 -1.34 -1.16 -3.04
N ALA A 69 -0.35 -0.37 -3.49
CA ALA A 69 -0.47 0.39 -4.74
C ALA A 69 -0.43 -0.49 -6.00
N ARG A 70 -0.15 -1.79 -5.87
CA ARG A 70 -0.09 -2.74 -7.00
C ARG A 70 -1.43 -3.38 -7.35
N THR A 71 -2.43 -3.21 -6.49
CA THR A 71 -3.77 -3.76 -6.71
C THR A 71 -4.75 -2.62 -6.94
N ALA A 72 -5.67 -2.79 -7.89
CA ALA A 72 -6.74 -1.83 -8.11
C ALA A 72 -7.68 -1.76 -6.89
N ARG A 73 -8.27 -0.58 -6.67
CA ARG A 73 -9.26 -0.39 -5.60
C ARG A 73 -10.47 -1.29 -5.82
N THR A 74 -10.96 -1.92 -4.75
CA THR A 74 -12.13 -2.81 -4.78
C THR A 74 -13.47 -2.07 -4.68
N SER A 75 -13.44 -0.78 -4.32
CA SER A 75 -14.59 0.12 -4.20
C SER A 75 -14.30 1.46 -4.87
N SER A 76 -15.35 2.16 -5.30
CA SER A 76 -15.26 3.47 -5.97
C SER A 76 -14.93 4.62 -5.03
N GLU A 77 -15.04 4.44 -3.71
CA GLU A 77 -14.87 5.52 -2.71
C GLU A 77 -14.09 5.03 -1.47
N ASN A 78 -13.15 5.85 -1.00
CA ASN A 78 -12.45 5.65 0.26
C ASN A 78 -13.07 6.52 1.36
N ARG A 79 -14.04 5.97 2.11
CA ARG A 79 -14.69 6.64 3.24
C ARG A 79 -14.93 5.69 4.40
N SER A 80 -14.99 6.24 5.61
CA SER A 80 -15.55 5.53 6.76
C SER A 80 -17.08 5.48 6.66
N THR A 81 -17.70 4.70 7.56
CA THR A 81 -19.15 4.74 7.76
C THR A 81 -19.59 6.17 8.13
N ASN A 82 -20.63 6.67 7.45
CA ASN A 82 -21.22 7.98 7.71
C ASN A 82 -22.73 7.97 7.42
N VAL A 83 -23.41 9.08 7.75
CA VAL A 83 -24.81 9.36 7.41
C VAL A 83 -24.87 10.71 6.71
N ALA A 84 -25.74 10.83 5.70
CA ALA A 84 -25.89 12.06 4.92
C ALA A 84 -26.84 13.06 5.59
N PHE A 85 -26.46 14.34 5.59
CA PHE A 85 -27.28 15.47 6.06
C PHE A 85 -27.22 16.62 5.06
N ALA A 86 -28.27 17.46 5.04
CA ALA A 86 -28.30 18.67 4.22
C ALA A 86 -27.54 19.82 4.92
N PRO A 87 -26.50 20.42 4.30
CA PRO A 87 -25.80 21.56 4.88
C PRO A 87 -26.72 22.79 4.91
N ARG A 88 -26.64 23.57 6.00
CA ARG A 88 -27.33 24.86 6.13
C ARG A 88 -26.31 25.96 6.41
N ILE A 89 -26.40 27.05 5.66
CA ILE A 89 -25.61 28.26 5.86
C ILE A 89 -26.59 29.36 6.23
N HIS A 90 -26.37 30.01 7.37
CA HIS A 90 -27.14 31.20 7.77
C HIS A 90 -26.50 32.43 7.13
N VAL A 91 -27.33 33.27 6.53
CA VAL A 91 -26.95 34.56 5.92
C VAL A 91 -27.38 35.69 6.83
#